data_AF-I0QQ33-F1
#
_entry.id   AF-I0QQ33-F1
#
_cell.length_a   1.000
_cell.length_b   1.000
_cell.length_c   1.000
_cell.angle_alpha   90.00
_cell.angle_beta   90.00
_cell.angle_gamma   90.00
#
_symmetry.space_group_name_H-M   'P 1'
#
loop_
_entity.id
_entity.type
_entity.pdbx_description
1 polymer ?
#
loop_
_entity_poly.entity_id
_entity_poly.type
_entity_poly.pdbx_seq_one_letter_code
_entity_poly.pdbx_strand_id
1 'polypeptide(L)' 'MEKKTARLTILIDPEKKKALETLCQQQDLTPSQVVRQLIRDYLQKHGVEYATQTPLTNTKVEMN' A
#
# COMPACT_ATOMS: atom_id res chain seq x y z
N MET A 1 -9.55 -12.15 -17.98
CA MET A 1 -9.58 -11.03 -17.02
C MET A 1 -8.21 -10.38 -17.01
N GLU A 2 -8.16 -9.10 -17.32
CA GLU A 2 -6.95 -8.33 -17.59
C GLU A 2 -6.00 -8.26 -16.39
N LYS A 3 -4.71 -8.48 -16.66
CA LYS A 3 -3.63 -8.46 -15.68
C LYS A 3 -3.35 -7.01 -15.24
N LYS A 4 -4.18 -6.46 -14.33
CA LYS A 4 -3.95 -5.15 -13.67
C LYS A 4 -2.82 -5.21 -12.63
N THR A 5 -1.75 -5.93 -12.92
CA THR A 5 -0.61 -6.13 -12.01
C THR A 5 0.68 -5.75 -12.73
N ALA A 6 1.29 -4.64 -12.32
CA ALA A 6 2.64 -4.25 -12.73
C ALA A 6 3.64 -4.55 -11.60
N ARG A 7 4.88 -4.90 -11.96
CA ARG A 7 5.97 -5.13 -10.99
C ARG A 7 6.74 -3.83 -10.82
N LEU A 8 6.86 -3.36 -9.58
CA LEU A 8 7.65 -2.18 -9.21
C LEU A 8 8.94 -2.65 -8.52
N THR A 9 10.09 -2.35 -9.12
CA THR A 9 11.41 -2.66 -8.54
C THR A 9 12.02 -1.36 -8.01
N ILE A 10 12.39 -1.34 -6.74
CA ILE A 10 12.98 -0.17 -6.07
C ILE A 10 14.29 -0.62 -5.42
N LEU A 11 15.35 0.17 -5.61
CA LEU A 11 16.60 0.01 -4.86
C LEU A 11 16.45 0.72 -3.52
N ILE A 12 16.69 -0.02 -2.44
CA ILE A 12 16.67 0.49 -1.06
C ILE A 12 17.95 0.04 -0.36
N ASP A 13 18.42 0.89 0.53
CA ASP A 13 19.52 0.56 1.42
C ASP A 13 19.22 -0.72 2.25
N PRO A 14 20.20 -1.62 2.44
CA PRO A 14 19.99 -2.88 3.14
C PRO A 14 19.58 -2.72 4.61
N GLU A 15 20.04 -1.67 5.30
CA GLU A 15 19.66 -1.42 6.70
C GLU A 15 18.21 -0.96 6.79
N LYS A 16 17.80 -0.06 5.88
CA LYS A 16 16.39 0.37 5.79
C LYS A 16 15.45 -0.79 5.44
N LYS A 17 15.87 -1.70 4.54
CA LYS A 17 15.10 -2.91 4.21
C LYS A 17 14.85 -3.76 5.45
N LYS A 18 15.90 -4.04 6.24
CA LYS A 18 15.80 -4.82 7.48
C LYS A 18 14.88 -4.15 8.49
N ALA A 19 15.04 -2.84 8.72
CA ALA A 19 14.18 -2.10 9.64
C ALA A 19 12.70 -2.16 9.23
N LEU A 20 12.42 -2.00 7.93
CA LEU A 20 11.05 -2.12 7.40
C LEU A 20 10.50 -3.54 7.58
N GLU A 21 11.30 -4.57 7.28
CA GLU A 21 10.89 -5.98 7.42
C GLU A 21 10.58 -6.32 8.88
N THR A 22 11.44 -5.92 9.83
CA THR A 22 11.19 -6.12 11.25
C THR A 22 9.93 -5.40 11.73
N LEU A 23 9.74 -4.14 11.31
CA LEU A 23 8.55 -3.36 11.68
C LEU A 23 7.26 -3.97 11.10
N CYS A 24 7.32 -4.46 9.87
CA CYS A 24 6.18 -5.13 9.24
C CYS A 24 5.86 -6.46 9.94
N GLN A 25 6.89 -7.23 10.30
CA GLN A 25 6.74 -8.50 11.01
C GLN A 25 6.10 -8.33 12.39
N GLN A 26 6.42 -7.25 13.11
CA GLN A 26 5.80 -6.92 14.40
C GLN A 26 4.30 -6.61 14.31
N GLN A 27 3.80 -6.28 13.11
CA GLN A 27 2.42 -5.88 12.87
C GLN A 27 1.65 -6.93 12.05
N ASP A 28 2.23 -8.11 11.83
CA ASP A 28 1.66 -9.15 10.95
C ASP A 28 1.38 -8.66 9.52
N LEU A 29 2.19 -7.71 9.04
CA LEU A 29 2.09 -7.15 7.70
C LEU A 29 3.28 -7.59 6.84
N THR A 30 3.08 -7.59 5.51
CA THR A 30 4.18 -7.74 4.56
C THR A 30 4.65 -6.37 4.05
N PRO A 31 5.96 -6.18 3.78
CA PRO A 31 6.47 -4.90 3.27
C PRO A 31 5.79 -4.49 1.96
N SER A 32 5.38 -5.44 1.11
CA SER A 32 4.62 -5.16 -0.11
C SER A 32 3.23 -4.57 0.16
N GLN A 33 2.55 -4.96 1.24
CA GLN A 33 1.27 -4.36 1.62
C GLN A 33 1.45 -2.92 2.09
N VAL A 34 2.47 -2.67 2.92
CA VAL A 34 2.78 -1.33 3.43
C VAL A 34 3.16 -0.38 2.29
N VAL A 35 4.03 -0.82 1.38
CA VAL A 35 4.43 -0.01 0.20
C VAL A 35 3.22 0.30 -0.70
N ARG A 36 2.30 -0.64 -0.89
CA ARG A 36 1.07 -0.37 -1.67
C ARG A 36 0.17 0.66 -0.99
N GLN A 37 0.02 0.61 0.33
CA GLN A 37 -0.75 1.62 1.06
C GLN A 37 -0.07 2.99 0.97
N LEU A 38 1.25 3.06 1.18
CA LEU A 38 2.04 4.28 1.03
C LEU A 38 1.86 4.92 -0.36
N ILE A 39 1.89 4.11 -1.43
CA ILE A 39 1.66 4.62 -2.79
C ILE A 39 0.25 5.21 -2.93
N ARG A 40 -0.78 4.54 -2.42
CA ARG A 40 -2.17 5.02 -2.49
C ARG A 40 -2.36 6.31 -1.73
N ASP A 41 -1.90 6.37 -0.48
CA ASP A 41 -1.95 7.57 0.35
C ASP A 41 -1.20 8.74 -0.28
N TYR A 42 -0.04 8.46 -0.88
CA TYR A 42 0.74 9.47 -1.59
C TYR A 42 0.01 10.02 -2.81
N LEU A 43 -0.54 9.15 -3.66
CA LEU A 43 -1.34 9.57 -4.82
C LEU A 43 -2.57 10.38 -4.40
N GLN A 44 -3.29 9.94 -3.36
CA GLN A 44 -4.44 10.65 -2.80
C GLN A 44 -4.06 12.03 -2.26
N LYS A 45 -2.96 12.12 -1.49
CA LYS A 45 -2.45 13.39 -0.94
C LYS A 45 -2.08 14.38 -2.03
N HIS A 46 -1.63 13.90 -3.19
CA HIS A 46 -1.27 14.71 -4.34
C HIS A 46 -2.42 14.91 -5.35
N GLY A 47 -3.63 14.40 -5.06
CA GLY A 47 -4.81 14.55 -5.93
C GLY A 47 -4.69 13.82 -7.27
N VAL A 48 -3.84 12.79 -7.36
CA VAL A 48 -3.65 12.02 -8.59
C VAL A 48 -4.70 10.92 -8.66
N GLU A 49 -5.71 11.12 -9.51
CA GLU A 49 -6.72 10.09 -9.81
C GLU A 49 -6.16 9.05 -10.77
N TYR A 50 -6.44 7.77 -10.50
CA TYR A 50 -6.08 6.66 -11.38
C TYR A 50 -7.27 5.72 -11.60
N ALA A 51 -7.39 5.15 -12.80
CA ALA A 51 -8.58 4.40 -13.25
C ALA A 51 -8.94 3.13 -12.42
N THR A 52 -8.07 2.71 -11.49
CA THR A 52 -8.30 1.56 -10.60
C THR A 52 -8.44 1.97 -9.14
N GLN A 53 -8.79 3.22 -8.86
CA GLN A 53 -9.08 3.71 -7.51
C GLN A 53 -10.35 3.03 -7.01
N THR A 54 -10.22 1.80 -6.50
CA THR A 54 -11.28 1.17 -5.71
C THR A 54 -11.40 2.02 -4.46
N PRO A 55 -12.56 2.66 -4.21
CA PRO A 55 -12.74 3.39 -2.97
C PRO A 55 -12.52 2.40 -1.84
N LEU A 56 -11.59 2.70 -0.93
CA LEU A 56 -11.49 2.00 0.35
C LEU A 56 -12.75 2.36 1.15
N THR A 57 -13.89 1.80 0.77
CA THR A 57 -15.09 1.78 1.61
C THR A 57 -14.81 0.79 2.73
N ASN A 58 -14.06 1.24 3.73
CA ASN A 58 -14.06 0.55 5.01
C ASN A 58 -15.40 0.89 5.67
N THR A 59 -16.31 -0.08 5.64
CA THR A 59 -17.64 -0.11 6.23
C THR A 59 -17.70 0.61 7.58
N LYS A 60 -18.25 1.83 7.61
CA LYS A 60 -18.94 2.30 8.81
C LYS A 60 -20.34 1.68 8.77
N VAL A 61 -20.45 0.56 9.46
CA VAL A 61 -21.70 0.13 10.10
C VAL A 61 -22.26 1.36 10.81
N GLU A 62 -23.29 1.97 10.21
CA GLU A 62 -24.12 2.97 10.83
C GLU A 62 -25.56 2.50 10.69
N MET A 63 -26.23 2.36 11.85
CA MET A 63 -27.65 2.14 12.10
C MET A 63 -28.15 0.71 11.75
N ASN A 64 -28.73 -0.08 12.66
CA ASN A 64 -29.44 0.19 13.90
C ASN A 64 -29.55 -1.13 14.68
#